data_AF-A0A7S2SGN7-F1
#
_entry.id   AF-A0A7S2SGN7-F1
#
_cell.length_a   1.000
_cell.length_b   1.000
_cell.length_c   1.000
_cell.angle_alpha   90.00
_cell.angle_beta   90.00
_cell.angle_gamma   90.00
#
_symmetry.space_group_name_H-M   'P 1'
#
loop_
_entity.id
_entity.type
_entity.pdbx_description
1 polymer ?
#
loop_
_entity_poly.entity_id
_entity_poly.type
_entity_poly.pdbx_seq_one_letter_code
_entity_poly.pdbx_strand_id
1 'polypeptide(L)'
;RAEAQWGIQRLPTMDKSIMQKATASDASPTAGYLYQEISRMTTSSFDGNRQVAAYLLTRVKNKNHNVKWKVLLIIKHVALKGNPNFRRELIQNMGDIKDCLQFTGPPDPLRGDEIYKRVREAARDAIDALTASAGAIGGAALPTERRMEGIGSEPWNPGEQKETSRLAALRSAGSVALSSVKSAAAKVVGSGGPASSGQVPSTGHSG
;
A
#
# COMPACT_ATOMS: atom_id res chain seq x y z
N ARG A 1 29.98 -51.52 5.02
CA ARG A 1 29.70 -50.92 3.68
C ARG A 1 29.11 -49.54 3.95
N ALA A 2 29.96 -48.51 3.96
CA ALA A 2 29.60 -47.16 4.33
C ALA A 2 28.93 -46.47 3.14
N GLU A 3 27.63 -46.21 3.24
CA GLU A 3 26.92 -45.37 2.28
C GLU A 3 27.25 -43.91 2.58
N ALA A 4 28.21 -43.37 1.84
CA ALA A 4 28.44 -41.95 1.75
C ALA A 4 27.21 -41.28 1.12
N GLN A 5 26.28 -40.90 1.98
CA GLN A 5 25.22 -39.96 1.67
C GLN A 5 25.90 -38.64 1.29
N TRP A 6 26.08 -38.41 0.00
CA TRP A 6 26.29 -37.06 -0.53
C TRP A 6 24.99 -36.29 -0.33
N GLY A 7 24.78 -35.85 0.91
CA GLY A 7 23.80 -34.83 1.24
C GLY A 7 24.16 -33.62 0.41
N ILE A 8 23.45 -33.43 -0.69
CA ILE A 8 23.39 -32.15 -1.39
C ILE A 8 22.94 -31.17 -0.32
N GLN A 9 23.90 -30.48 0.29
CA GLN A 9 23.65 -29.39 1.21
C GLN A 9 22.92 -28.37 0.36
N ARG A 10 21.58 -28.43 0.36
CA ARG A 10 20.71 -27.51 -0.34
C ARG A 10 21.08 -26.14 0.22
N LEU A 11 21.93 -25.41 -0.50
CA LEU A 11 22.36 -24.09 -0.07
C LEU A 11 21.09 -23.29 0.21
N PRO A 12 21.02 -22.55 1.33
CA PRO A 12 19.82 -21.79 1.64
C PRO A 12 19.57 -20.79 0.50
N THR A 13 18.60 -21.11 -0.37
CA THR A 13 18.21 -20.25 -1.50
C THR A 13 17.46 -19.00 -1.02
N MET A 14 17.06 -18.99 0.25
CA MET A 14 16.52 -17.84 0.97
C MET A 14 17.44 -17.53 2.16
N ASP A 15 17.95 -16.29 2.21
CA ASP A 15 18.72 -15.80 3.35
C ASP A 15 17.77 -15.52 4.54
N LYS A 16 17.82 -16.42 5.52
CA LYS A 16 17.00 -16.34 6.73
C LYS A 16 17.31 -15.10 7.57
N SER A 17 18.54 -14.60 7.57
CA SER A 17 18.93 -13.41 8.33
C SER A 17 18.23 -12.17 7.78
N ILE A 18 18.22 -12.03 6.44
CA ILE A 18 17.50 -10.95 5.76
C ILE A 18 16.00 -11.02 6.05
N MET A 19 15.40 -12.21 5.93
CA MET A 19 13.96 -12.39 6.18
C MET A 19 13.58 -12.08 7.64
N GLN A 20 14.41 -12.49 8.61
CA GLN A 20 14.19 -12.21 10.02
C GLN A 20 14.28 -10.70 10.32
N LYS A 21 15.31 -10.02 9.80
CA LYS A 21 15.47 -8.56 9.94
C LYS A 21 14.29 -7.81 9.31
N ALA A 22 13.86 -8.22 8.11
CA ALA A 22 12.77 -7.56 7.40
C ALA A 22 11.41 -7.72 8.06
N THR A 23 11.23 -8.78 8.86
CA THR A 23 9.97 -9.12 9.53
C THR A 23 10.06 -9.06 11.05
N ALA A 24 11.03 -8.30 11.58
CA ALA A 24 11.25 -8.15 13.01
C ALA A 24 10.04 -7.52 13.73
N SER A 25 9.80 -7.89 14.99
CA SER A 25 8.59 -7.57 15.75
C SER A 25 8.54 -6.16 16.33
N ASP A 26 9.65 -5.45 16.27
CA ASP A 26 9.80 -4.07 16.73
C ASP A 26 9.03 -3.08 15.83
N ALA A 27 8.84 -1.87 16.34
CA ALA A 27 8.11 -0.81 15.66
C ALA A 27 8.93 -0.07 14.59
N SER A 28 10.24 -0.36 14.43
CA SER A 28 11.06 0.30 13.42
C SER A 28 10.63 -0.13 12.02
N PRO A 29 10.60 0.78 11.04
CA PRO A 29 10.24 0.44 9.67
C PRO A 29 11.29 -0.48 9.05
N THR A 30 10.85 -1.41 8.20
CA THR A 30 11.76 -2.26 7.43
C THR A 30 12.62 -1.39 6.50
N ALA A 31 13.95 -1.52 6.60
CA ALA A 31 14.88 -0.75 5.78
C ALA A 31 14.68 -1.03 4.28
N GLY A 32 14.75 0.02 3.45
CA GLY A 32 14.45 -0.05 2.02
C GLY A 32 15.21 -1.13 1.24
N TYR A 33 16.49 -1.35 1.58
CA TYR A 33 17.33 -2.34 0.92
C TYR A 33 16.85 -3.78 1.11
N LEU A 34 16.19 -4.08 2.24
CA LEU A 34 15.69 -5.43 2.53
C LEU A 34 14.59 -5.85 1.55
N TYR A 35 13.75 -4.91 1.10
CA TYR A 35 12.71 -5.21 0.10
C TYR A 35 13.31 -5.62 -1.26
N GLN A 36 14.39 -4.94 -1.65
CA GLN A 36 15.08 -5.21 -2.91
C GLN A 36 15.79 -6.55 -2.85
N GLU A 37 16.44 -6.86 -1.75
CA GLU A 37 17.14 -8.13 -1.57
C GLU A 37 16.16 -9.31 -1.55
N ILE A 38 14.98 -9.14 -0.92
CA ILE A 38 13.93 -10.16 -0.95
C ILE A 38 13.38 -10.35 -2.37
N SER A 39 13.16 -9.27 -3.11
CA SER A 39 12.73 -9.37 -4.51
C SER A 39 13.76 -10.11 -5.36
N ARG A 40 15.04 -9.80 -5.17
CA ARG A 40 16.16 -10.49 -5.82
C ARG A 40 16.21 -11.98 -5.46
N MET A 41 15.95 -12.37 -4.21
CA MET A 41 15.88 -13.79 -3.83
C MET A 41 14.81 -14.55 -4.63
N THR A 42 13.66 -13.91 -4.92
CA THR A 42 12.59 -14.57 -5.71
C THR A 42 12.94 -14.72 -7.19
N THR A 43 13.70 -13.79 -7.76
CA THR A 43 14.08 -13.83 -9.19
C THR A 43 15.34 -14.66 -9.44
N SER A 44 16.21 -14.78 -8.43
CA SER A 44 17.49 -15.49 -8.55
C SER A 44 17.32 -17.01 -8.66
N SER A 45 16.27 -17.59 -8.09
CA SER A 45 16.05 -19.04 -8.10
C SER A 45 14.58 -19.41 -7.89
N PHE A 46 14.14 -20.47 -8.55
CA PHE A 46 12.79 -21.03 -8.36
C PHE A 46 12.57 -21.52 -6.92
N ASP A 47 13.54 -22.24 -6.34
CA ASP A 47 13.49 -22.67 -4.94
C ASP A 47 13.48 -21.48 -3.97
N GLY A 48 14.23 -20.40 -4.29
CA GLY A 48 14.23 -19.15 -3.54
C GLY A 48 12.85 -18.50 -3.51
N ASN A 49 12.18 -18.40 -4.67
CA ASN A 49 10.80 -17.93 -4.77
C ASN A 49 9.85 -18.70 -3.85
N ARG A 50 9.83 -20.03 -3.96
CA ARG A 50 8.94 -20.90 -3.19
C ARG A 50 9.20 -20.77 -1.67
N GLN A 51 10.46 -20.70 -1.27
CA GLN A 51 10.84 -20.55 0.14
C GLN A 51 10.46 -19.18 0.70
N VAL A 52 10.65 -18.09 -0.06
CA VAL A 52 10.22 -16.74 0.33
C VAL A 52 8.69 -16.67 0.45
N ALA A 53 7.96 -17.21 -0.53
CA ALA A 53 6.49 -17.26 -0.50
C ALA A 53 5.96 -18.01 0.73
N ALA A 54 6.45 -19.22 0.98
CA ALA A 54 6.05 -20.03 2.13
C ALA A 54 6.38 -19.35 3.47
N TYR A 55 7.55 -18.69 3.57
CA TYR A 55 7.93 -17.95 4.78
C TYR A 55 6.97 -16.78 5.04
N LEU A 56 6.67 -15.97 4.02
CA LEU A 56 5.78 -14.81 4.18
C LEU A 56 4.35 -15.24 4.54
N LEU A 57 3.82 -16.30 3.91
CA LEU A 57 2.51 -16.88 4.25
C LEU A 57 2.46 -17.41 5.68
N THR A 58 3.56 -17.96 6.20
CA THR A 58 3.63 -18.38 7.60
C THR A 58 3.66 -17.17 8.54
N ARG A 59 4.42 -16.13 8.19
CA ARG A 59 4.61 -14.94 9.02
C ARG A 59 3.39 -14.03 9.05
N VAL A 60 2.57 -13.99 7.99
CA VAL A 60 1.36 -13.17 7.96
C VAL A 60 0.30 -13.64 8.97
N LYS A 61 0.36 -14.92 9.39
CA LYS A 61 -0.52 -15.49 10.42
C LYS A 61 -0.12 -15.14 11.86
N ASN A 62 1.02 -14.47 12.06
CA ASN A 62 1.52 -14.13 13.39
C ASN A 62 0.55 -13.17 14.11
N LYS A 63 0.46 -13.26 15.44
CA LYS A 63 -0.40 -12.40 16.27
C LYS A 63 0.14 -10.97 16.38
N ASN A 64 1.44 -10.77 16.20
CA ASN A 64 2.06 -9.45 16.32
C ASN A 64 1.70 -8.55 15.12
N HIS A 65 1.09 -7.41 15.41
CA HIS A 65 0.64 -6.44 14.41
C HIS A 65 1.79 -5.85 13.58
N ASN A 66 2.98 -5.63 14.15
CA ASN A 66 4.15 -5.11 13.43
C ASN A 66 4.65 -6.13 12.41
N VAL A 67 4.69 -7.41 12.81
CA VAL A 67 5.09 -8.50 11.91
C VAL A 67 4.11 -8.62 10.76
N LYS A 68 2.79 -8.64 11.03
CA LYS A 68 1.76 -8.65 9.97
C LYS A 68 1.94 -7.49 9.00
N TRP A 69 2.03 -6.26 9.53
CA TRP A 69 2.18 -5.06 8.72
C TRP A 69 3.43 -5.11 7.82
N LYS A 70 4.61 -5.44 8.39
CA LYS A 70 5.87 -5.56 7.63
C LYS A 70 5.79 -6.63 6.55
N VAL A 71 5.20 -7.79 6.84
CA VAL A 71 5.01 -8.88 5.86
C VAL A 71 4.14 -8.43 4.69
N LEU A 72 3.04 -7.72 4.95
CA LEU A 72 2.14 -7.20 3.91
C LEU A 72 2.85 -6.20 2.99
N LEU A 73 3.68 -5.32 3.56
CA LEU A 73 4.51 -4.39 2.77
C LEU A 73 5.52 -5.14 1.88
N ILE A 74 6.14 -6.20 2.39
CA ILE A 74 7.06 -7.03 1.62
C ILE A 74 6.31 -7.72 0.47
N ILE A 75 5.15 -8.33 0.74
CA ILE A 75 4.30 -8.97 -0.28
C ILE A 75 3.96 -7.97 -1.38
N LYS A 76 3.50 -6.75 -1.03
CA LYS A 76 3.22 -5.68 -1.99
C LYS A 76 4.43 -5.39 -2.88
N HIS A 77 5.60 -5.21 -2.29
CA HIS A 77 6.81 -4.88 -3.03
C HIS A 77 7.26 -6.00 -3.97
N VAL A 78 7.31 -7.24 -3.47
CA VAL A 78 7.73 -8.42 -4.25
C VAL A 78 6.70 -8.77 -5.32
N ALA A 79 5.42 -8.53 -5.09
CA ALA A 79 4.40 -8.68 -6.13
C ALA A 79 4.65 -7.75 -7.33
N LEU A 80 5.18 -6.55 -7.11
CA LEU A 80 5.44 -5.57 -8.18
C LEU A 80 6.80 -5.77 -8.86
N LYS A 81 7.84 -6.16 -8.13
CA LYS A 81 9.24 -6.19 -8.61
C LYS A 81 9.89 -7.57 -8.63
N GLY A 82 9.28 -8.56 -8.00
CA GLY A 82 9.80 -9.91 -7.86
C GLY A 82 9.39 -10.84 -9.00
N ASN A 83 9.54 -12.14 -8.76
CA ASN A 83 9.19 -13.17 -9.73
C ASN A 83 7.67 -13.23 -9.98
N PRO A 84 7.18 -13.27 -11.23
CA PRO A 84 5.74 -13.37 -11.49
C PRO A 84 5.08 -14.64 -10.93
N ASN A 85 5.85 -15.73 -10.74
CA ASN A 85 5.35 -16.94 -10.09
C ASN A 85 5.08 -16.73 -8.59
N PHE A 86 5.76 -15.78 -7.94
CA PHE A 86 5.45 -15.36 -6.57
C PHE A 86 3.98 -14.97 -6.44
N ARG A 87 3.49 -14.11 -7.34
CA ARG A 87 2.10 -13.66 -7.33
C ARG A 87 1.13 -14.82 -7.47
N ARG A 88 1.41 -15.76 -8.37
CA ARG A 88 0.56 -16.94 -8.60
C ARG A 88 0.43 -17.78 -7.33
N GLU A 89 1.53 -18.04 -6.63
CA GLU A 89 1.50 -18.80 -5.37
C GLU A 89 0.76 -18.05 -4.25
N LEU A 90 0.94 -16.74 -4.14
CA LEU A 90 0.29 -15.92 -3.13
C LEU A 90 -1.22 -15.75 -3.40
N ILE A 91 -1.65 -15.70 -4.67
CA ILE A 91 -3.08 -15.67 -5.04
C ILE A 91 -3.76 -16.99 -4.65
N GLN A 92 -3.10 -18.13 -4.86
CA GLN A 92 -3.64 -19.44 -4.45
C GLN A 92 -3.88 -19.53 -2.93
N ASN A 93 -3.03 -18.85 -2.15
CA ASN A 93 -3.10 -18.83 -0.68
C ASN A 93 -3.60 -17.49 -0.13
N MET A 94 -4.39 -16.75 -0.92
CA MET A 94 -4.78 -15.38 -0.58
C MET A 94 -5.71 -15.28 0.65
N GLY A 95 -6.31 -16.39 1.09
CA GLY A 95 -7.15 -16.44 2.30
C GLY A 95 -6.46 -15.84 3.52
N ASP A 96 -5.21 -16.23 3.77
CA ASP A 96 -4.43 -15.75 4.92
C ASP A 96 -4.14 -14.25 4.88
N ILE A 97 -4.07 -13.68 3.68
CA ILE A 97 -3.85 -12.25 3.45
C ILE A 97 -5.17 -11.49 3.63
N LYS A 98 -6.28 -12.04 3.13
CA LYS A 98 -7.63 -11.49 3.29
C LYS A 98 -8.07 -11.45 4.76
N ASP A 99 -7.66 -12.42 5.57
CA ASP A 99 -7.91 -12.40 7.01
C ASP A 99 -7.35 -11.15 7.70
N CYS A 100 -6.27 -10.58 7.16
CA CYS A 100 -5.69 -9.34 7.70
C CYS A 100 -6.56 -8.10 7.45
N LEU A 101 -7.54 -8.14 6.53
CA LEU A 101 -8.51 -7.06 6.34
C LEU A 101 -9.46 -6.90 7.53
N GLN A 102 -9.67 -7.97 8.30
CA GLN A 102 -10.52 -7.97 9.49
C GLN A 102 -9.69 -7.90 10.78
N PHE A 103 -8.39 -7.59 10.68
CA PHE A 103 -7.51 -7.53 11.83
C PHE A 103 -7.92 -6.39 12.77
N THR A 104 -8.25 -6.75 14.00
CA THR A 104 -8.74 -5.85 15.06
C THR A 104 -8.31 -6.38 16.43
N GLY A 105 -8.36 -5.53 17.45
CA GLY A 105 -8.04 -5.89 18.82
C GLY A 105 -8.39 -4.77 19.80
N PRO A 106 -8.10 -4.94 21.10
CA PRO A 106 -8.30 -3.90 22.09
C PRO A 106 -7.52 -2.63 21.69
N PRO A 107 -8.12 -1.44 21.79
CA PRO A 107 -7.46 -0.20 21.41
C PRO A 107 -6.21 0.04 22.27
N ASP A 108 -5.11 0.43 21.64
CA ASP A 108 -3.87 0.73 22.33
C ASP A 108 -4.03 2.02 23.16
N PRO A 109 -3.51 2.10 24.40
CA PRO A 109 -3.66 3.28 25.25
C PRO A 109 -3.09 4.58 24.68
N LEU A 110 -2.08 4.50 23.80
CA LEU A 110 -1.41 5.66 23.22
C LEU A 110 -1.80 5.87 21.75
N ARG A 111 -2.03 4.79 21.01
CA ARG A 111 -2.22 4.81 19.54
C ARG A 111 -3.63 4.43 19.09
N GLY A 112 -4.51 4.03 20.01
CA GLY A 112 -5.88 3.61 19.70
C GLY A 112 -5.93 2.47 18.68
N ASP A 113 -6.82 2.59 17.68
CA ASP A 113 -7.00 1.62 16.60
C ASP A 113 -6.00 1.79 15.44
N GLU A 114 -5.15 2.82 15.45
CA GLU A 114 -4.24 3.14 14.35
C GLU A 114 -3.34 1.94 13.97
N ILE A 115 -2.87 1.20 14.97
CA ILE A 115 -1.99 0.04 14.78
C ILE A 115 -2.66 -1.13 14.05
N TYR A 116 -3.98 -1.27 14.18
CA TYR A 116 -4.78 -2.29 13.50
C TYR A 116 -5.24 -1.77 12.13
N LYS A 117 -5.67 -0.50 12.07
CA LYS A 117 -6.04 0.18 10.83
C LYS A 117 -4.93 0.09 9.78
N ARG A 118 -3.68 0.38 10.14
CA ARG A 118 -2.53 0.28 9.20
C ARG A 118 -2.31 -1.13 8.65
N VAL A 119 -2.66 -2.18 9.41
CA VAL A 119 -2.57 -3.57 8.93
C VAL A 119 -3.66 -3.83 7.90
N ARG A 120 -4.89 -3.38 8.16
CA ARG A 120 -6.02 -3.52 7.23
C ARG A 120 -5.75 -2.76 5.92
N GLU A 121 -5.23 -1.55 6.00
CA GLU A 121 -4.81 -0.75 4.84
C GLU A 121 -3.69 -1.44 4.05
N ALA A 122 -2.63 -1.89 4.72
CA ALA A 122 -1.54 -2.62 4.06
C ALA A 122 -2.00 -3.94 3.42
N ALA A 123 -3.00 -4.61 4.00
CA ALA A 123 -3.57 -5.83 3.44
C ALA A 123 -4.33 -5.54 2.14
N ARG A 124 -5.11 -4.46 2.10
CA ARG A 124 -5.79 -4.00 0.88
C ARG A 124 -4.79 -3.71 -0.23
N ASP A 125 -3.78 -2.90 0.07
CA ASP A 125 -2.71 -2.56 -0.87
C ASP A 125 -1.96 -3.79 -1.41
N ALA A 126 -1.71 -4.79 -0.55
CA ALA A 126 -1.05 -6.02 -0.95
C ALA A 126 -1.92 -6.87 -1.88
N ILE A 127 -3.22 -6.98 -1.59
CA ILE A 127 -4.19 -7.70 -2.43
C ILE A 127 -4.32 -7.02 -3.80
N ASP A 128 -4.38 -5.69 -3.82
CA ASP A 128 -4.44 -4.91 -5.04
C ASP A 128 -3.18 -5.13 -5.89
N ALA A 129 -1.99 -5.09 -5.28
CA ALA A 129 -0.73 -5.39 -5.98
C ALA A 129 -0.65 -6.83 -6.50
N LEU A 130 -1.17 -7.81 -5.75
CA LEU A 130 -1.22 -9.21 -6.18
C LEU A 130 -2.17 -9.41 -7.37
N THR A 131 -3.27 -8.66 -7.42
CA THR A 131 -4.33 -8.83 -8.42
C THR A 131 -4.16 -7.91 -9.63
N ALA A 132 -3.37 -6.84 -9.52
CA ALA A 132 -3.12 -5.88 -10.61
C ALA A 132 -2.64 -6.59 -11.88
N SER A 133 -3.43 -6.54 -12.96
CA SER A 133 -3.04 -7.15 -14.24
C SER A 133 -1.66 -6.65 -14.66
N ALA A 134 -0.83 -7.54 -15.21
CA ALA A 134 0.56 -7.26 -15.60
C ALA A 134 0.73 -6.07 -16.58
N GLY A 135 -0.37 -5.52 -17.13
CA GLY A 135 -0.39 -4.32 -17.97
C GLY A 135 -0.86 -3.02 -17.29
N ALA A 136 -1.36 -3.03 -16.05
CA ALA A 136 -1.84 -1.80 -15.38
C ALA A 136 -0.71 -0.96 -14.75
N ILE A 137 0.48 -1.55 -14.59
CA ILE A 137 1.68 -0.95 -14.01
C ILE A 137 2.52 -0.19 -15.05
N GLY A 138 1.95 0.15 -16.21
CA GLY A 138 2.57 0.96 -17.25
C GLY A 138 2.18 2.45 -17.25
N GLY A 139 1.30 2.89 -16.35
CA GLY A 139 0.65 4.22 -16.45
C GLY A 139 0.70 5.12 -15.21
N ALA A 140 1.24 4.67 -14.09
CA ALA A 140 1.32 5.47 -12.86
C ALA A 140 2.71 5.37 -12.24
N ALA A 141 3.71 5.89 -12.97
CA ALA A 141 4.99 6.23 -12.37
C ALA A 141 4.76 7.35 -11.34
N LEU A 142 4.98 7.04 -10.07
CA LEU A 142 5.25 8.04 -9.05
C LEU A 142 6.34 8.99 -9.58
N PRO A 143 6.17 10.32 -9.60
CA PRO A 143 7.26 11.23 -9.90
C PRO A 143 8.09 11.38 -8.62
N THR A 144 8.81 10.33 -8.23
CA THR A 144 9.82 10.42 -7.17
C THR A 144 11.15 10.00 -7.74
N GLU A 145 11.55 10.78 -8.73
CA GLU A 145 12.93 11.05 -9.09
C GLU A 145 12.87 12.32 -9.93
N ARG A 146 12.63 13.44 -9.24
CA ARG A 146 13.18 14.72 -9.69
C ARG A 146 14.68 14.48 -9.77
N ARG A 147 15.14 14.02 -10.93
CA ARG A 147 16.48 14.31 -11.42
C ARG A 147 16.64 15.80 -11.17
N MET A 148 17.50 16.16 -10.21
CA MET A 148 17.98 17.53 -10.09
C MET A 148 18.68 17.82 -11.41
N GLU A 149 17.90 18.33 -12.37
CA GLU A 149 18.44 19.01 -13.53
C GLU A 149 19.11 20.25 -12.98
N GLY A 150 20.43 20.28 -13.16
CA GLY A 150 21.31 21.27 -12.58
C GLY A 150 20.83 22.67 -12.86
N ILE A 151 20.97 23.52 -11.85
CA ILE A 151 21.03 24.96 -12.04
C ILE A 151 22.13 25.23 -13.07
N GLY A 152 21.71 25.59 -14.29
CA GLY A 152 22.60 25.92 -15.38
C GLY A 152 23.37 27.18 -15.01
N SER A 153 24.67 27.01 -14.77
CA SER A 153 25.61 28.10 -14.70
C SER A 153 25.68 28.79 -16.07
N GLU A 154 25.06 29.96 -16.19
CA GLU A 154 25.28 30.90 -17.29
C GLU A 154 26.76 31.27 -17.37
N PRO A 155 27.44 31.11 -18.52
CA PRO A 155 28.73 31.73 -18.72
C PRO A 155 28.53 33.25 -18.89
N TRP A 156 29.12 33.99 -17.95
CA TRP A 156 29.32 35.43 -17.99
C TRP A 156 29.91 35.86 -19.35
N ASN A 157 29.13 36.59 -20.14
CA ASN A 157 29.60 37.32 -21.33
C ASN A 157 29.40 38.83 -21.11
N PRO A 158 30.47 39.61 -20.89
CA PRO A 158 30.37 41.05 -20.74
C PRO A 158 30.36 41.72 -22.12
N GLY A 159 29.18 42.09 -22.58
CA GLY A 159 28.99 42.97 -23.72
C GLY A 159 27.82 42.53 -24.58
N GLU A 160 26.71 43.26 -24.48
CA GLU A 160 26.02 43.88 -25.63
C GLU A 160 24.61 44.32 -25.20
N GLN A 161 24.46 45.64 -25.00
CA GLN A 161 23.18 46.31 -24.86
C GLN A 161 22.54 46.45 -26.24
N LYS A 162 21.27 46.03 -26.39
CA LYS A 162 20.34 46.70 -27.31
C LYS A 162 18.88 46.43 -26.96
N GLU A 163 18.19 47.50 -26.56
CA GLU A 163 16.74 47.61 -26.70
C GLU A 163 16.34 47.42 -28.16
N THR A 164 15.21 46.75 -28.41
CA THR A 164 14.03 47.35 -29.07
C THR A 164 12.90 46.34 -29.21
N SER A 165 11.72 46.84 -28.85
CA SER A 165 10.39 46.32 -29.12
C SER A 165 10.16 46.00 -30.60
N ARG A 166 9.68 44.80 -30.92
CA ARG A 166 8.86 44.56 -32.12
C ARG A 166 7.74 43.55 -31.88
N LEU A 167 6.58 44.00 -32.30
CA LEU A 167 5.27 43.38 -32.37
C LEU A 167 5.28 42.18 -33.35
N ALA A 168 4.69 41.06 -32.96
CA ALA A 168 4.11 40.05 -33.86
C ALA A 168 3.11 39.20 -33.04
N ALA A 169 1.80 39.45 -33.12
CA ALA A 169 0.86 39.01 -34.16
C ALA A 169 0.25 37.60 -33.90
N LEU A 170 -0.88 37.62 -33.19
CA LEU A 170 -2.19 37.03 -33.50
C LEU A 170 -2.29 35.76 -34.39
N ARG A 171 -2.84 34.67 -33.81
CA ARG A 171 -3.80 33.66 -34.33
C ARG A 171 -3.76 32.46 -33.37
N SER A 172 -4.83 31.82 -32.88
CA SER A 172 -6.25 31.77 -33.20
C SER A 172 -6.97 31.10 -32.00
N ALA A 173 -8.18 31.57 -31.74
CA ALA A 173 -9.34 31.00 -31.03
C ALA A 173 -9.24 29.68 -30.22
N GLY A 174 -9.75 29.75 -29.00
CA GLY A 174 -10.23 28.61 -28.22
C GLY A 174 -10.74 28.97 -26.81
N SER A 175 -11.57 30.00 -26.66
CA SER A 175 -12.25 30.33 -25.40
C SER A 175 -13.48 29.44 -25.19
N VAL A 176 -13.71 28.96 -23.96
CA VAL A 176 -14.88 29.21 -23.08
C VAL A 176 -14.80 28.27 -21.86
N ALA A 177 -15.21 28.57 -20.64
CA ALA A 177 -15.40 29.79 -19.87
C ALA A 177 -15.51 29.31 -18.41
N LEU A 178 -14.79 29.95 -17.49
CA LEU A 178 -14.93 29.81 -16.04
C LEU A 178 -15.96 30.85 -15.57
N SER A 179 -16.98 30.43 -14.83
CA SER A 179 -17.83 31.35 -14.08
C SER A 179 -18.16 30.80 -12.69
N SER A 180 -17.48 31.36 -11.70
CA SER A 180 -17.84 31.34 -10.29
C SER A 180 -19.03 32.25 -10.02
N VAL A 181 -20.02 31.79 -9.23
CA VAL A 181 -20.86 32.62 -8.32
C VAL A 181 -21.44 31.68 -7.24
N LYS A 182 -20.94 31.74 -6.00
CA LYS A 182 -21.39 32.54 -4.84
C LYS A 182 -22.63 31.98 -4.10
N SER A 183 -22.40 31.74 -2.81
CA SER A 183 -23.28 31.37 -1.70
C SER A 183 -24.58 32.17 -1.57
N ALA A 184 -25.61 31.57 -0.94
CA ALA A 184 -26.13 31.97 0.39
C ALA A 184 -27.51 31.35 0.73
N ALA A 185 -27.80 31.34 2.04
CA ALA A 185 -29.11 31.27 2.74
C ALA A 185 -29.79 29.87 2.81
N ALA A 186 -29.97 29.19 3.95
CA ALA A 186 -30.48 29.54 5.30
C ALA A 186 -32.03 29.64 5.41
N LYS A 187 -32.55 28.87 6.39
CA LYS A 187 -33.80 28.99 7.20
C LYS A 187 -35.10 28.25 6.80
N VAL A 188 -35.42 27.26 7.67
CA VAL A 188 -36.60 27.14 8.58
C VAL A 188 -37.99 26.71 8.07
N VAL A 189 -38.72 26.03 8.97
CA VAL A 189 -40.12 25.50 8.99
C VAL A 189 -40.15 23.97 8.83
N GLY A 190 -40.57 23.15 9.79
CA GLY A 190 -41.36 23.36 11.01
C GLY A 190 -42.83 23.02 10.80
N SER A 191 -43.22 21.75 10.88
CA SER A 191 -44.61 21.36 11.15
C SER A 191 -44.66 20.01 11.87
N GLY A 192 -45.06 20.07 13.14
CA GLY A 192 -45.51 18.91 13.90
C GLY A 192 -46.96 18.57 13.58
N GLY A 193 -47.31 17.32 13.84
CA GLY A 193 -48.68 16.82 13.86
C GLY A 193 -48.77 15.55 14.71
N PRO A 194 -49.54 15.52 15.81
CA PRO A 194 -49.80 14.34 16.62
C PRO A 194 -51.16 13.71 16.26
N ALA A 195 -51.32 12.37 16.35
CA ALA A 195 -52.59 11.73 16.76
C ALA A 195 -52.55 10.18 16.77
N SER A 196 -53.43 9.66 17.65
CA SER A 196 -53.94 8.29 17.87
C SER A 196 -53.09 7.41 18.79
N SER A 197 -53.46 7.23 20.06
CA SER A 197 -54.67 6.59 20.63
C SER A 197 -54.74 5.10 20.31
N GLY A 198 -54.37 4.28 21.29
CA GLY A 198 -54.43 2.81 21.23
C GLY A 198 -54.22 2.22 22.62
N GLN A 199 -55.26 2.34 23.44
CA GLN A 199 -55.40 1.85 24.81
C GLN A 199 -55.63 0.33 24.84
N VAL A 200 -54.90 -0.41 25.70
CA VAL A 200 -55.39 -1.65 26.34
C VAL A 200 -54.73 -1.84 27.72
N PRO A 201 -55.52 -1.97 28.80
CA PRO A 201 -55.05 -2.40 30.12
C PRO A 201 -55.51 -3.83 30.46
N SER A 202 -54.65 -4.60 31.14
CA SER A 202 -55.06 -5.68 32.06
C SER A 202 -53.89 -5.95 33.02
N THR A 203 -53.90 -5.44 34.25
CA THR A 203 -54.43 -6.06 35.48
C THR A 203 -54.17 -7.55 35.63
N GLY A 204 -53.12 -7.87 36.41
CA GLY A 204 -53.16 -8.82 37.52
C GLY A 204 -53.23 -10.31 37.21
N HIS A 205 -52.28 -11.08 37.75
CA HIS A 205 -52.58 -12.17 38.69
C HIS A 205 -51.34 -12.61 39.46
N SER A 206 -51.56 -12.88 40.74
CA SER A 206 -50.63 -13.33 41.76
C SER A 206 -50.17 -14.78 41.57
N GLY A 207 -49.03 -15.10 42.16
CA GLY A 207 -48.49 -16.45 42.36
C GLY A 207 -47.13 -16.36 43.04
#